data_AF-A0A401RRS3-F1
#
_entry.id   AF-A0A401RRS3-F1
#
_cell.length_a   1.000
_cell.length_b   1.000
_cell.length_c   1.000
_cell.angle_alpha   90.00
_cell.angle_beta   90.00
_cell.angle_gamma   90.00
#
_symmetry.space_group_name_H-M   'P 1'
#
loop_
_entity.id
_entity.type
_entity.pdbx_description
1 polymer ?
#
loop_
_entity_poly.entity_id
_entity_poly.type
_entity_poly.pdbx_seq_one_letter_code
_entity_poly.pdbx_strand_id
1 'polypeptide(L)'
;MKRQNVRTLSLILCMFTYLLVGAAVFDALESDFETSRKRLLNSKRMELKNKYGMSDEDYKELEWVVLQAEPHRSGHQWKFAGSFYFAITVITTIGEMERVAKMS
;
A
#
# COMPACT_ATOMS: atom_id res chain seq x y z
N MET A 1 36.28 -2.60 25.01
CA MET A 1 35.59 -2.99 23.74
C MET A 1 36.32 -2.35 22.57
N LYS A 2 36.54 -3.07 21.46
CA LYS A 2 37.22 -2.51 20.28
C LYS A 2 36.42 -1.30 19.74
N ARG A 3 37.10 -0.21 19.36
CA ARG A 3 36.48 1.02 18.83
C ARG A 3 35.49 0.77 17.69
N GLN A 4 35.71 -0.26 16.88
CA GLN A 4 34.83 -0.65 15.78
C GLN A 4 33.47 -1.17 16.27
N ASN A 5 33.45 -2.01 17.31
CA ASN A 5 32.20 -2.55 17.86
C ASN A 5 31.34 -1.45 18.47
N VAL A 6 31.95 -0.44 19.09
CA VAL A 6 31.23 0.72 19.65
C VAL A 6 30.56 1.52 18.52
N ARG A 7 31.26 1.73 17.39
CA ARG A 7 30.71 2.44 16.22
C ARG A 7 29.51 1.70 15.62
N THR A 8 29.64 0.39 15.41
CA THR A 8 28.54 -0.43 14.86
C THR A 8 27.33 -0.42 15.78
N LEU A 9 27.55 -0.58 17.09
CA LEU A 9 26.47 -0.61 18.08
C LEU A 9 25.78 0.76 18.21
N SER A 10 26.53 1.86 18.11
CA SER A 10 25.94 3.22 18.06
C SER A 10 25.11 3.47 16.81
N LEU A 11 25.51 2.95 15.64
CA LEU A 11 24.75 3.10 14.40
C LEU A 11 23.45 2.30 14.43
N ILE A 12 23.51 1.08 14.96
CA ILE A 12 22.32 0.25 15.15
C ILE A 12 21.34 0.96 16.09
N LEU A 13 21.82 1.47 17.23
CA LEU A 13 20.99 2.19 18.18
C LEU A 13 20.34 3.44 17.54
N CYS A 14 21.14 4.23 16.81
CA CYS A 14 20.66 5.42 16.10
C CYS A 14 19.56 5.07 15.07
N MET A 15 19.75 4.00 14.29
CA MET A 15 18.76 3.52 13.32
C MET A 15 17.47 3.09 14.00
N PHE A 16 17.55 2.35 15.11
CA PHE A 16 16.37 1.96 15.87
C PHE A 16 15.62 3.18 16.42
N THR A 17 16.33 4.15 16.99
CA THR A 17 15.70 5.39 17.48
C THR A 17 15.06 6.18 16.35
N TYR A 18 15.69 6.24 15.17
CA TYR A 18 15.15 6.92 14.00
C TYR A 18 13.84 6.26 13.53
N LEU A 19 13.80 4.92 13.48
CA LEU A 19 12.59 4.17 13.13
C LEU A 19 11.47 4.37 14.15
N LEU A 20 11.76 4.36 15.45
CA LEU A 20 10.77 4.57 16.50
C LEU A 20 10.18 5.99 16.46
N VAL A 21 11.03 7.00 16.30
CA VAL A 21 10.58 8.39 16.14
C VAL A 21 9.77 8.55 14.87
N GLY A 22 10.24 8.00 13.74
CA GLY A 22 9.50 7.98 12.49
C GLY A 22 8.11 7.35 12.65
N ALA A 23 8.03 6.17 13.27
CA ALA A 23 6.76 5.48 13.53
C ALA A 23 5.81 6.32 14.39
N ALA A 24 6.30 6.95 15.46
CA ALA A 24 5.47 7.81 16.31
C ALA A 24 4.97 9.06 15.58
N VAL A 25 5.82 9.67 14.74
CA VAL A 25 5.42 10.84 13.92
C VAL A 25 4.40 10.43 12.85
N PHE A 26 4.63 9.33 12.14
CA PHE A 26 3.67 8.82 11.15
C PHE A 26 2.33 8.45 11.79
N ASP A 27 2.35 7.80 12.96
CA ASP A 27 1.13 7.48 13.70
C ASP A 27 0.37 8.75 14.11
N ALA A 28 1.05 9.74 14.68
CA ALA A 28 0.42 10.99 15.08
C ALA A 28 -0.14 11.81 13.90
N LEU A 29 0.47 11.73 12.73
CA LEU A 29 0.00 12.44 11.54
C LEU A 29 -1.15 11.69 10.85
N GLU A 30 -1.02 10.38 10.65
CA GLU A 30 -1.89 9.66 9.70
C GLU A 30 -3.01 8.85 10.36
N SER A 31 -2.94 8.56 11.66
CA SER A 31 -3.92 7.72 12.37
C SER A 31 -5.35 8.28 12.34
N ASP A 32 -5.50 9.59 12.53
CA ASP A 32 -6.80 10.27 12.49
C ASP A 32 -7.41 10.28 11.09
N PHE A 33 -6.56 10.47 10.07
CA PHE A 33 -6.97 10.45 8.67
C PHE A 33 -7.38 9.04 8.23
N GLU A 34 -6.63 8.01 8.60
CA GLU A 34 -6.98 6.62 8.31
C GLU A 34 -8.32 6.24 8.96
N THR A 35 -8.49 6.59 10.24
CA THR A 35 -9.72 6.30 10.98
C THR A 35 -10.94 7.00 10.37
N SER A 36 -10.79 8.27 10.00
CA SER A 36 -11.86 9.05 9.38
C SER A 36 -12.23 8.52 8.00
N ARG A 37 -11.23 8.18 7.18
CA ARG A 37 -11.44 7.53 5.88
C ARG A 37 -12.13 6.18 6.01
N LYS A 38 -11.72 5.36 6.98
CA LYS A 38 -12.32 4.05 7.24
C LYS A 38 -13.80 4.19 7.64
N ARG A 39 -14.13 5.18 8.48
CA ARG A 39 -15.53 5.50 8.83
C ARG A 39 -16.35 5.93 7.62
N LEU A 40 -15.80 6.82 6.79
CA LEU A 40 -16.47 7.28 5.56
C LEU A 40 -16.73 6.12 4.58
N LEU A 41 -15.71 5.28 4.35
CA LEU A 41 -15.82 4.10 3.50
C LEU A 41 -16.87 3.12 4.03
N ASN A 42 -16.88 2.86 5.35
CA ASN A 42 -17.88 1.99 5.97
C ASN A 42 -19.30 2.56 5.85
N SER A 43 -19.46 3.87 6.00
CA SER A 43 -20.75 4.55 5.81
C SER A 43 -21.23 4.43 4.36
N LYS A 44 -20.35 4.65 3.38
CA LYS A 44 -20.67 4.48 1.96
C LYS A 44 -20.99 3.04 1.59
N ARG A 45 -20.24 2.08 2.14
CA ARG A 45 -20.53 0.64 2.00
C ARG A 45 -21.92 0.32 2.52
N MET A 46 -22.28 0.79 3.71
CA MET A 46 -23.60 0.55 4.29
C MET A 46 -24.72 1.20 3.47
N GLU A 47 -24.51 2.43 2.99
CA GLU A 47 -25.44 3.14 2.09
C GLU A 47 -25.70 2.32 0.81
N LEU A 48 -24.64 1.81 0.18
CA LEU A 48 -24.75 0.99 -1.03
C LEU A 48 -25.45 -0.34 -0.76
N LYS A 49 -25.07 -1.06 0.31
CA LYS A 49 -25.73 -2.32 0.68
C LYS A 49 -27.22 -2.13 0.90
N ASN A 50 -27.62 -1.07 1.63
CA ASN A 50 -29.03 -0.79 1.90
C ASN A 50 -29.78 -0.37 0.63
N LYS A 51 -29.17 0.46 -0.23
CA LYS A 51 -29.80 0.96 -1.46
C LYS A 51 -30.08 -0.15 -2.48
N TYR A 52 -29.21 -1.14 -2.56
CA TYR A 52 -29.30 -2.23 -3.54
C TYR A 52 -29.71 -3.57 -2.94
N GLY A 53 -29.98 -3.63 -1.62
CA GLY A 53 -30.37 -4.86 -0.93
C GLY A 53 -29.32 -5.96 -0.95
N MET A 54 -28.02 -5.61 -0.95
CA MET A 54 -26.92 -6.57 -1.07
C MET A 54 -26.61 -7.26 0.27
N SER A 55 -26.37 -8.57 0.24
CA SER A 55 -25.78 -9.29 1.37
C SER A 55 -24.30 -8.91 1.57
N ASP A 56 -23.71 -9.30 2.70
CA ASP A 56 -22.26 -9.13 2.92
C ASP A 56 -21.43 -9.97 1.95
N GLU A 57 -21.92 -11.14 1.58
CA GLU A 57 -21.29 -12.03 0.60
C GLU A 57 -21.30 -11.41 -0.80
N ASP A 58 -22.44 -10.91 -1.26
CA ASP A 58 -22.58 -10.28 -2.58
C ASP A 58 -21.70 -9.04 -2.72
N TYR A 59 -21.63 -8.21 -1.66
CA TYR A 59 -20.77 -7.04 -1.65
C TYR A 59 -19.28 -7.43 -1.72
N LYS A 60 -18.89 -8.53 -1.05
CA LYS A 60 -17.51 -9.02 -1.08
C LYS A 60 -17.13 -9.58 -2.45
N GLU A 61 -18.06 -10.25 -3.12
CA GLU A 61 -17.87 -10.71 -4.50
C GLU A 61 -17.71 -9.52 -5.46
N LEU A 62 -18.55 -8.47 -5.30
CA LEU A 62 -18.43 -7.24 -6.08
C LEU A 62 -17.08 -6.54 -5.83
N GLU A 63 -16.65 -6.42 -4.57
CA GLU A 63 -15.36 -5.85 -4.20
C GLU A 63 -14.19 -6.61 -4.85
N TRP A 64 -14.26 -7.95 -4.84
CA TRP A 64 -13.28 -8.80 -5.50
C TRP A 64 -13.21 -8.55 -7.02
N VAL A 65 -14.36 -8.52 -7.68
CA VAL A 65 -14.44 -8.26 -9.13
C VAL A 65 -13.91 -6.85 -9.46
N VAL A 66 -14.21 -5.84 -8.64
CA VAL A 66 -13.71 -4.47 -8.84
C VAL A 66 -12.20 -4.39 -8.67
N LEU A 67 -11.64 -5.03 -7.64
CA LEU A 67 -10.18 -5.08 -7.42
C LEU A 67 -9.46 -5.78 -8.57
N GLN A 68 -10.03 -6.86 -9.11
CA GLN A 68 -9.47 -7.58 -10.26
C GLN A 68 -9.66 -6.83 -11.60
N ALA A 69 -10.64 -5.93 -11.67
CA ALA A 69 -10.89 -5.09 -12.85
C ALA A 69 -9.99 -3.84 -12.89
N GLU A 70 -9.45 -3.36 -11.76
CA GLU A 70 -8.48 -2.24 -11.72
C GLU A 70 -7.28 -2.40 -12.66
N PRO A 71 -6.60 -3.56 -12.75
CA PRO A 71 -5.53 -3.77 -13.73
C PRO A 71 -5.98 -3.55 -15.19
N HIS A 72 -7.21 -3.96 -15.48
CA HIS A 72 -7.76 -3.99 -16.83
C HIS A 72 -8.23 -2.60 -17.30
N ARG A 73 -8.45 -1.65 -16.38
CA ARG A 73 -8.83 -0.26 -16.72
C ARG A 73 -7.72 0.54 -17.36
N SER A 74 -6.46 0.15 -17.21
CA SER A 74 -5.30 0.89 -17.74
C SER A 74 -4.86 0.47 -19.15
N GLY A 75 -5.67 -0.31 -19.88
CA GLY A 75 -5.39 -0.75 -21.25
C GLY A 75 -4.34 -1.86 -21.37
N HIS A 76 -3.88 -2.16 -22.60
CA HIS A 76 -2.87 -3.19 -22.88
C HIS A 76 -1.48 -2.77 -22.35
N GLN A 77 -1.26 -2.89 -21.04
CA GLN A 77 -0.02 -2.49 -20.36
C GLN A 77 1.20 -3.35 -20.73
N TRP A 78 1.01 -4.48 -21.42
CA TRP A 78 2.07 -5.40 -21.87
C TRP A 78 2.42 -5.25 -23.34
N LYS A 79 2.83 -4.04 -23.73
CA LYS A 79 3.65 -3.82 -24.94
C LYS A 79 5.06 -3.42 -24.52
N PHE A 80 6.03 -3.53 -25.44
CA PHE A 80 7.47 -3.31 -25.19
C PHE A 80 7.79 -2.10 -24.26
N ALA A 81 7.08 -0.98 -24.43
CA ALA A 81 7.25 0.22 -23.60
C ALA A 81 6.92 0.01 -22.10
N GLY A 82 5.88 -0.77 -21.78
CA GLY A 82 5.49 -1.08 -20.41
C GLY A 82 6.49 -2.00 -19.71
N SER A 83 6.98 -3.02 -20.42
CA SER A 83 8.01 -3.94 -19.92
C SER A 83 9.37 -3.25 -19.75
N PHE A 84 9.72 -2.33 -20.66
CA PHE A 84 10.96 -1.55 -20.58
C PHE A 84 10.96 -0.58 -19.40
N TYR A 85 9.85 0.13 -19.16
CA TYR A 85 9.71 1.01 -17.99
C TYR A 85 9.78 0.21 -16.68
N PHE A 86 9.13 -0.96 -16.62
CA PHE A 86 9.20 -1.84 -15.46
C PHE A 86 10.66 -2.26 -15.16
N ALA A 87 11.42 -2.69 -16.17
CA ALA A 87 12.82 -3.05 -16.00
C ALA A 87 13.67 -1.89 -15.46
N ILE A 88 13.44 -0.66 -15.93
CA ILE A 88 14.10 0.54 -15.39
C ILE A 88 13.79 0.70 -13.90
N THR A 89 12.52 0.64 -13.50
CA THR A 89 12.13 0.81 -12.09
C THR A 89 12.71 -0.23 -11.14
N VAL A 90 12.94 -1.46 -11.63
CA VAL A 90 13.58 -2.54 -10.89
C VAL A 90 15.08 -2.27 -10.74
N ILE A 91 15.77 -1.91 -11.83
CA ILE A 91 17.22 -1.65 -11.83
C ILE A 91 17.56 -0.40 -11.01
N THR A 92 16.72 0.64 -11.05
CA THR A 92 16.91 1.87 -10.28
C THR A 92 16.46 1.76 -8.83
N THR A 93 15.98 0.59 -8.39
CA THR A 93 15.47 0.34 -7.02
C THR A 93 14.32 1.25 -6.58
N ILE A 94 13.60 1.86 -7.55
CA ILE A 94 12.44 2.73 -7.27
C ILE A 94 11.23 1.88 -6.84
N GLY A 95 11.00 0.77 -7.54
CA GLY A 95 10.01 -0.25 -7.13
C GLY A 95 8.57 0.27 -6.95
N GLU A 96 7.90 0.70 -8.01
CA GLU A 96 6.43 0.86 -7.99
C GLU A 96 5.76 -0.54 -7.98
N MET A 97 5.42 -1.05 -6.79
CA MET A 97 4.72 -2.33 -6.61
C MET A 97 3.30 -2.35 -7.20
N GLU A 98 2.75 -1.19 -7.59
CA GLU A 98 1.40 -1.07 -8.16
C GLU A 98 1.19 -1.95 -9.41
N ARG A 99 2.26 -2.27 -10.14
CA ARG A 99 2.18 -3.11 -11.36
C ARG A 99 2.38 -4.61 -11.12
N VAL A 100 2.92 -5.01 -9.97
CA VAL A 100 3.20 -6.42 -9.65
C VAL A 100 2.01 -7.07 -8.94
N ALA A 101 1.30 -6.34 -8.08
CA ALA A 101 0.09 -6.83 -7.41
C ALA A 101 -1.09 -7.07 -8.37
N LYS A 102 -1.07 -6.42 -9.54
CA LYS A 102 -2.05 -6.56 -10.62
C LYS A 102 -1.94 -7.87 -11.43
N MET A 103 -1.03 -8.77 -11.02
CA MET A 103 -0.60 -9.94 -11.79
C MET A 103 -0.72 -11.27 -11.04
N SER A 104 -1.28 -11.28 -9.83
CA SER A 104 -1.63 -12.49 -9.07
C SER A 104 -3.14 -12.63 -8.87
#